data_AF-A0AAV7FYK1-F1
#
_entry.id   AF-A0AAV7FYK1-F1
#
_cell.length_a   1.000
_cell.length_b   1.000
_cell.length_c   1.000
_cell.angle_alpha   90.00
_cell.angle_beta   90.00
_cell.angle_gamma   90.00
#
_symmetry.space_group_name_H-M   'P 1'
#
loop_
_entity.id
_entity.type
_entity.pdbx_description
1 polymer ?
#
loop_
_entity_poly.entity_id
_entity_poly.type
_entity_poly.pdbx_seq_one_letter_code
_entity_poly.pdbx_strand_id
1 'polypeptide(L)'
;MSGDHIPSSDPAVGRKSAALPNGERRSTKGVKVDDVASTITGDLLMLLHKNFHIPNDVVTTVPKRSDRASLPPPGYLTISETSLRAGLRFPPPAELVEILRRCGVCLSQAMSVIVGLIALFRDRGTVLTPEHLSRMGRLTSDMQGRVTFRCKWLDMHTRDPAKSWSSSYFFVRNDWGLLEKWGKMRDLPAPLHVGEEDIMRLLKVSDVEHLLYEVCYLNKYIEEEFLFKVGLSFHPGKSDARMLKLTSKVPEPPVPVPKAASKRQVGGEDPQVLLKKKKLEGVTVNTGKVVPVSSPIKIRVPGDVLSHQCVGRRKADNLVRNPFLVFLFFLFWNDFQFPSSLLFQLSRRTELEAELTRALNKWNAEFVRIMYLQGEFKQKNDQRTREDNMLEEELSGYRTELENIVQSVSLQNQQLDRLQVDLERAQAMIIQLREDQRASGEKVAVLEAENKRSQTLIAKKEAALMSFESSRVIEDFKKLIAFKIIIQDHVQEACDHIYEVNVKALEQQCLDDGFIRGFLKGVRLMQRKTGVEVEGLTPSQASDDFPPGSDGDEIESELQKAFALEADDEMVDIE
;
A
#
# COMPACT_ATOMS: atom_id res chain seq x y z
N MET A 1 30.99 7.50 57.84
CA MET A 1 30.55 8.51 58.82
C MET A 1 30.04 9.72 58.05
N SER A 2 28.83 10.19 58.40
CA SER A 2 28.13 11.46 58.06
C SER A 2 28.27 12.03 56.64
N GLY A 3 27.21 12.50 55.98
CA GLY A 3 25.87 12.87 56.43
C GLY A 3 25.27 13.81 55.39
N ASP A 4 23.95 13.76 55.25
CA ASP A 4 23.13 14.44 54.26
C ASP A 4 23.22 15.98 54.30
N HIS A 5 23.19 16.61 53.13
CA HIS A 5 22.61 17.94 52.96
C HIS A 5 22.06 18.13 51.53
N ILE A 6 20.73 18.22 51.45
CA ILE A 6 19.97 18.68 50.27
C ILE A 6 20.06 20.21 50.23
N PRO A 7 20.40 20.85 49.10
CA PRO A 7 20.10 22.26 48.90
C PRO A 7 18.79 22.44 48.15
N SER A 8 17.86 23.11 48.83
CA SER A 8 16.75 23.85 48.26
C SER A 8 17.26 24.82 47.18
N SER A 9 16.70 24.73 45.97
CA SER A 9 16.93 25.70 44.89
C SER A 9 15.58 26.28 44.46
N ASP A 10 15.30 27.49 44.95
CA ASP A 10 14.47 28.45 44.22
C ASP A 10 15.23 28.91 42.96
N PRO A 11 14.52 29.15 41.85
CA PRO A 11 14.86 30.32 41.08
C PRO A 11 13.62 31.09 40.63
N ALA A 12 13.43 32.25 41.24
CA ALA A 12 12.81 33.40 40.60
C ALA A 12 13.71 33.87 39.45
N VAL A 13 13.52 33.30 38.26
CA VAL A 13 14.11 33.81 37.01
C VAL A 13 12.97 34.23 36.09
N GLY A 14 12.75 35.54 36.05
CA GLY A 14 11.84 36.19 35.12
C GLY A 14 12.23 35.90 33.67
N ARG A 15 11.49 35.00 33.03
CA ARG A 15 11.41 34.94 31.57
C ARG A 15 10.53 36.10 31.10
N LYS A 16 11.17 37.11 30.51
CA LYS A 16 10.53 38.03 29.57
C LYS A 16 9.94 37.20 28.42
N SER A 17 8.64 36.96 28.46
CA SER A 17 7.90 36.47 27.31
C SER A 17 7.95 37.54 26.22
N ALA A 18 8.70 37.25 25.16
CA ALA A 18 8.59 37.99 23.92
C ALA A 18 7.13 37.90 23.44
N ALA A 19 6.46 39.06 23.42
CA ALA A 19 5.14 39.21 22.85
C ALA A 19 5.20 38.79 21.38
N LEU A 20 4.64 37.62 21.06
CA LEU A 20 4.30 37.31 19.67
C LEU A 20 3.30 38.36 19.20
N PRO A 21 3.45 38.90 17.97
CA PRO A 21 2.49 39.85 17.44
C PRO A 21 1.15 39.14 17.34
N ASN A 22 0.19 39.68 18.08
CA ASN A 22 -1.19 39.26 18.14
C ASN A 22 -1.80 39.54 16.75
N GLY A 23 -1.60 38.60 15.82
CA GLY A 23 -2.24 38.60 14.53
C GLY A 23 -3.72 38.37 14.78
N GLU A 24 -4.49 39.46 14.84
CA GLU A 24 -5.93 39.44 14.68
C GLU A 24 -6.25 38.69 13.39
N ARG A 25 -6.46 37.37 13.52
CA ARG A 25 -7.19 36.59 12.54
C ARG A 25 -8.55 37.26 12.46
N ARG A 26 -8.73 38.11 11.44
CA ARG A 26 -10.04 38.54 10.98
C ARG A 26 -10.90 37.30 10.91
N SER A 27 -11.80 37.12 11.88
CA SER A 27 -12.84 36.12 11.80
C SER A 27 -13.66 36.52 10.58
N THR A 28 -13.43 35.85 9.45
CA THR A 28 -14.37 35.85 8.35
C THR A 28 -15.71 35.52 8.98
N LYS A 29 -16.63 36.49 9.00
CA LYS A 29 -18.01 36.28 9.42
C LYS A 29 -18.58 35.27 8.42
N GLY A 30 -18.35 33.98 8.68
CA GLY A 30 -18.95 32.89 7.93
C GLY A 30 -20.44 33.15 7.95
N VAL A 31 -21.04 33.13 6.76
CA VAL A 31 -22.50 33.17 6.60
C VAL A 31 -23.07 32.16 7.58
N LYS A 32 -23.87 32.64 8.55
CA LYS A 32 -24.49 31.73 9.52
C LYS A 32 -25.35 30.77 8.72
N VAL A 33 -25.20 29.47 8.99
CA VAL A 33 -25.94 28.39 8.31
C VAL A 33 -27.46 28.62 8.39
N ASP A 34 -27.90 29.37 9.41
CA ASP A 34 -29.27 29.83 9.63
C ASP A 34 -29.76 30.96 8.70
N ASP A 35 -28.99 31.46 7.73
CA ASP A 35 -29.47 32.52 6.82
C ASP A 35 -29.99 31.98 5.47
N VAL A 36 -29.93 30.65 5.27
CA VAL A 36 -30.30 30.03 3.99
C VAL A 36 -31.80 29.71 3.94
N ALA A 37 -32.51 30.33 2.99
CA ALA A 37 -33.90 30.01 2.69
C ALA A 37 -34.01 28.62 2.04
N SER A 38 -35.13 27.92 2.26
CA SER A 38 -35.29 26.61 1.64
C SER A 38 -35.49 26.69 0.13
N THR A 39 -34.92 25.73 -0.59
CA THR A 39 -35.11 25.47 -2.02
C THR A 39 -36.33 24.60 -2.30
N ILE A 40 -36.94 23.97 -1.28
CA ILE A 40 -38.10 23.11 -1.46
C ILE A 40 -39.34 23.95 -1.80
N THR A 41 -39.90 23.72 -2.98
CA THR A 41 -41.18 24.28 -3.45
C THR A 41 -42.32 23.29 -3.22
N GLY A 42 -43.57 23.71 -3.46
CA GLY A 42 -44.73 22.83 -3.39
C GLY A 42 -44.62 21.61 -4.31
N ASP A 43 -44.17 21.82 -5.56
CA ASP A 43 -44.00 20.73 -6.54
C ASP A 43 -42.91 19.74 -6.11
N LEU A 44 -41.79 20.25 -5.57
CA LEU A 44 -40.74 19.39 -5.03
C LEU A 44 -41.21 18.62 -3.79
N LEU A 45 -42.00 19.24 -2.91
CA LEU A 45 -42.57 18.56 -1.75
C LEU A 45 -43.51 17.42 -2.18
N MET A 46 -44.36 17.62 -3.20
CA MET A 46 -45.18 16.55 -3.77
C MET A 46 -44.32 15.40 -4.32
N LEU A 47 -43.21 15.74 -5.00
CA LEU A 47 -42.27 14.74 -5.52
C LEU A 47 -41.59 13.96 -4.38
N LEU A 48 -41.19 14.63 -3.30
CA LEU A 48 -40.64 13.98 -2.11
C LEU A 48 -41.67 13.04 -1.47
N HIS A 49 -42.92 13.48 -1.35
CA HIS A 49 -44.02 12.67 -0.83
C HIS A 49 -44.18 11.37 -1.61
N LYS A 50 -44.12 11.46 -2.95
CA LYS A 50 -44.21 10.31 -3.85
C LYS A 50 -42.96 9.42 -3.79
N ASN A 51 -41.77 10.01 -3.83
CA ASN A 51 -40.51 9.27 -3.93
C ASN A 51 -40.15 8.54 -2.63
N PHE A 52 -40.43 9.17 -1.48
CA PHE A 52 -40.13 8.63 -0.15
C PHE A 52 -41.34 8.03 0.55
N HIS A 53 -42.48 7.93 -0.15
CA HIS A 53 -43.72 7.33 0.34
C HIS A 53 -44.15 7.91 1.70
N ILE A 54 -44.10 9.24 1.81
CA ILE A 54 -44.58 9.92 3.02
C ILE A 54 -46.09 9.63 3.12
N PRO A 55 -46.58 9.10 4.25
CA PRO A 55 -48.00 8.82 4.43
C PRO A 55 -48.86 10.10 4.34
N ASN A 56 -50.07 9.98 3.78
CA ASN A 56 -50.96 11.15 3.57
C ASN A 56 -51.51 11.76 4.88
N ASP A 57 -51.47 11.03 5.97
CA ASP A 57 -51.82 11.50 7.32
C ASP A 57 -50.70 12.36 7.95
N VAL A 58 -49.48 12.30 7.41
CA VAL A 58 -48.38 13.17 7.84
C VAL A 58 -48.57 14.56 7.25
N VAL A 59 -48.94 15.51 8.10
CA VAL A 59 -49.14 16.90 7.69
C VAL A 59 -47.80 17.57 7.41
N THR A 60 -47.56 17.91 6.14
CA THR A 60 -46.33 18.60 5.69
C THR A 60 -46.62 20.06 5.28
N THR A 61 -45.63 20.93 5.35
CA THR A 61 -45.76 22.35 4.98
C THR A 61 -44.48 22.87 4.33
N VAL A 62 -44.65 23.62 3.24
CA VAL A 62 -43.55 24.26 2.51
C VAL A 62 -43.03 25.46 3.31
N PRO A 63 -41.70 25.59 3.53
CA PRO A 63 -41.15 26.75 4.23
C PRO A 63 -41.36 28.06 3.47
N LYS A 64 -41.63 29.14 4.20
CA LYS A 64 -41.60 30.51 3.67
C LYS A 64 -40.14 30.98 3.55
N ARG A 65 -39.90 32.01 2.74
CA ARG A 65 -38.56 32.64 2.61
C ARG A 65 -38.01 33.19 3.94
N SER A 66 -38.88 33.56 4.87
CA SER A 66 -38.53 34.02 6.22
C SER A 66 -38.23 32.87 7.19
N ASP A 67 -38.69 31.67 6.91
CA ASP A 67 -38.56 30.54 7.81
C ASP A 67 -37.12 30.03 7.79
N ARG A 68 -36.74 29.36 8.88
CA ARG A 68 -35.39 28.84 9.11
C ARG A 68 -35.44 27.40 9.57
N ALA A 69 -34.47 26.60 9.14
CA ALA A 69 -34.37 25.19 9.50
C ALA A 69 -34.22 24.98 11.02
N SER A 70 -33.57 25.92 11.72
CA SER A 70 -33.34 25.88 13.17
C SER A 70 -34.54 26.32 14.01
N LEU A 71 -35.49 27.03 13.40
CA LEU A 71 -36.65 27.63 14.06
C LEU A 71 -37.91 27.31 13.25
N PRO A 72 -38.37 26.04 13.26
CA PRO A 72 -39.62 25.69 12.61
C PRO A 72 -40.81 26.40 13.27
N PRO A 73 -41.95 26.53 12.55
CA PRO A 73 -43.20 27.01 13.14
C PRO A 73 -43.60 26.19 14.37
N PRO A 74 -44.27 26.78 15.38
CA PRO A 74 -44.72 26.05 16.55
C PRO A 74 -45.57 24.83 16.18
N GLY A 75 -45.27 23.68 16.78
CA GLY A 75 -45.95 22.40 16.47
C GLY A 75 -45.38 21.67 15.25
N TYR A 76 -44.27 22.13 14.66
CA TYR A 76 -43.63 21.48 13.52
C TYR A 76 -42.15 21.12 13.78
N LEU A 77 -41.68 20.08 13.10
CA LEU A 77 -40.30 19.65 13.01
C LEU A 77 -39.75 19.98 11.63
N THR A 78 -38.47 20.35 11.58
CA THR A 78 -37.73 20.47 10.32
C THR A 78 -37.29 19.09 9.83
N ILE A 79 -37.55 18.79 8.56
CA ILE A 79 -37.06 17.60 7.85
C ILE A 79 -36.29 18.06 6.61
N SER A 80 -35.09 17.53 6.41
CA SER A 80 -34.34 17.77 5.17
C SER A 80 -34.52 16.64 4.18
N GLU A 81 -34.37 16.95 2.89
CA GLU A 81 -34.30 15.93 1.84
C GLU A 81 -33.20 14.91 2.13
N THR A 82 -32.05 15.37 2.64
CA THR A 82 -30.94 14.52 3.07
C THR A 82 -31.35 13.53 4.15
N SER A 83 -32.24 13.93 5.07
CA SER A 83 -32.77 13.03 6.11
C SER A 83 -33.60 11.90 5.51
N LEU A 84 -34.44 12.20 4.52
CA LEU A 84 -35.23 11.19 3.80
C LEU A 84 -34.31 10.24 3.00
N ARG A 85 -33.31 10.79 2.31
CA ARG A 85 -32.28 10.01 1.59
C ARG A 85 -31.47 9.12 2.53
N ALA A 86 -31.25 9.55 3.77
CA ALA A 86 -30.57 8.78 4.81
C ALA A 86 -31.47 7.73 5.50
N GLY A 87 -32.70 7.52 5.00
CA GLY A 87 -33.58 6.47 5.48
C GLY A 87 -34.63 6.87 6.50
N LEU A 88 -34.79 8.16 6.80
CA LEU A 88 -35.89 8.60 7.65
C LEU A 88 -37.24 8.29 6.98
N ARG A 89 -38.11 7.59 7.69
CA ARG A 89 -39.49 7.29 7.28
C ARG A 89 -40.46 7.71 8.38
N PHE A 90 -41.75 7.76 8.03
CA PHE A 90 -42.82 8.17 8.94
C PHE A 90 -43.81 7.03 9.20
N PRO A 91 -44.26 6.85 10.46
CA PRO A 91 -43.76 7.53 11.67
C PRO A 91 -42.28 7.17 11.96
N PRO A 92 -41.49 8.05 12.59
CA PRO A 92 -40.10 7.76 12.92
C PRO A 92 -40.01 6.52 13.83
N PRO A 93 -38.97 5.67 13.68
CA PRO A 93 -38.76 4.53 14.56
C PRO A 93 -38.74 4.93 16.04
N ALA A 94 -39.34 4.13 16.92
CA ALA A 94 -39.44 4.44 18.34
C ALA A 94 -38.06 4.63 19.00
N GLU A 95 -37.07 3.87 18.55
CA GLU A 95 -35.67 3.96 18.97
C GLU A 95 -35.09 5.34 18.66
N LEU A 96 -35.33 5.83 17.43
CA LEU A 96 -34.88 7.14 17.00
C LEU A 96 -35.53 8.23 17.85
N VAL A 97 -36.85 8.13 18.09
CA VAL A 97 -37.58 9.10 18.90
C VAL A 97 -37.02 9.18 20.33
N GLU A 98 -36.77 8.03 20.95
CA GLU A 98 -36.23 7.98 22.32
C GLU A 98 -34.79 8.52 22.38
N ILE A 99 -33.93 8.15 21.43
CA ILE A 99 -32.56 8.66 21.36
C ILE A 99 -32.54 10.19 21.22
N LEU A 100 -33.31 10.74 20.27
CA LEU A 100 -33.37 12.19 20.05
C LEU A 100 -33.91 12.93 21.28
N ARG A 101 -34.94 12.38 21.94
CA ARG A 101 -35.51 12.94 23.18
C ARG A 101 -34.47 12.99 24.30
N ARG A 102 -33.71 11.92 24.51
CA ARG A 102 -32.64 11.85 25.53
C ARG A 102 -31.51 12.81 25.22
N CYS A 103 -31.04 12.83 23.97
CA CYS A 103 -29.97 13.70 23.52
C CYS A 103 -30.39 15.18 23.44
N GLY A 104 -31.69 15.49 23.46
CA GLY A 104 -32.19 16.86 23.32
C GLY A 104 -31.85 17.48 21.98
N VAL A 105 -31.79 16.68 20.91
CA VAL A 105 -31.57 17.15 19.53
C VAL A 105 -32.82 16.97 18.71
N CYS A 106 -33.02 17.87 17.75
CA CYS A 106 -34.14 17.76 16.84
C CYS A 106 -33.85 16.75 15.72
N LEU A 107 -34.90 16.32 15.05
CA LEU A 107 -34.84 15.29 14.01
C LEU A 107 -33.87 15.69 12.88
N SER A 108 -33.89 16.93 12.39
CA SER A 108 -33.01 17.38 11.30
C SER A 108 -31.51 17.34 11.57
N GLN A 109 -31.07 17.27 12.83
CA GLN A 109 -29.65 17.43 13.18
C GLN A 109 -28.81 16.15 13.12
N ALA A 110 -29.41 14.96 13.34
CA ALA A 110 -28.66 13.76 13.74
C ALA A 110 -28.94 12.51 12.89
N MET A 111 -29.38 12.69 11.65
CA MET A 111 -30.12 11.63 10.97
C MET A 111 -29.29 10.44 10.47
N SER A 112 -28.27 10.67 9.65
CA SER A 112 -27.67 9.56 8.90
C SER A 112 -26.87 8.60 9.78
N VAL A 113 -26.15 9.09 10.78
CA VAL A 113 -25.44 8.20 11.73
C VAL A 113 -26.42 7.44 12.61
N ILE A 114 -27.42 8.10 13.21
CA ILE A 114 -28.33 7.40 14.13
C ILE A 114 -29.17 6.38 13.37
N VAL A 115 -29.68 6.70 12.18
CA VAL A 115 -30.43 5.72 11.36
C VAL A 115 -29.54 4.56 10.94
N GLY A 116 -28.30 4.82 10.51
CA GLY A 116 -27.35 3.77 10.18
C GLY A 116 -27.05 2.85 11.37
N LEU A 117 -26.91 3.40 12.58
CA LEU A 117 -26.73 2.62 13.80
C LEU A 117 -27.99 1.82 14.17
N ILE A 118 -29.19 2.39 14.05
CA ILE A 118 -30.44 1.65 14.28
C ILE A 118 -30.53 0.48 13.29
N ALA A 119 -30.22 0.72 12.02
CA ALA A 119 -30.21 -0.30 10.98
C ALA A 119 -29.20 -1.41 11.28
N LEU A 120 -27.97 -1.06 11.65
CA LEU A 120 -26.94 -2.02 12.08
C LEU A 120 -27.41 -2.88 13.26
N PHE A 121 -27.95 -2.26 14.31
CA PHE A 121 -28.41 -2.99 15.49
C PHE A 121 -29.56 -3.95 15.15
N ARG A 122 -30.53 -3.49 14.36
CA ARG A 122 -31.66 -4.32 13.92
C ARG A 122 -31.20 -5.48 13.04
N ASP A 123 -30.23 -5.28 12.16
CA ASP A 123 -29.64 -6.35 11.35
C ASP A 123 -29.02 -7.45 12.22
N ARG A 124 -28.42 -7.07 13.37
CA ARG A 124 -27.90 -8.01 14.37
C ARG A 124 -28.96 -8.57 15.33
N GLY A 125 -30.23 -8.23 15.13
CA GLY A 125 -31.35 -8.67 15.96
C GLY A 125 -31.41 -8.00 17.33
N THR A 126 -30.87 -6.78 17.44
CA THR A 126 -30.85 -5.99 18.67
C THR A 126 -31.51 -4.63 18.46
N VAL A 127 -31.97 -4.02 19.57
CA VAL A 127 -32.57 -2.68 19.53
C VAL A 127 -31.54 -1.67 20.03
N LEU A 128 -31.30 -0.61 19.26
CA LEU A 128 -30.42 0.48 19.68
C LEU A 128 -31.11 1.28 20.79
N THR A 129 -30.50 1.32 21.97
CA THR A 129 -30.97 2.13 23.10
C THR A 129 -30.07 3.33 23.31
N PRO A 130 -30.54 4.41 23.98
CA PRO A 130 -29.68 5.53 24.35
C PRO A 130 -28.44 5.10 25.14
N GLU A 131 -28.56 4.06 25.97
CA GLU A 131 -27.46 3.51 26.75
C GLU A 131 -26.43 2.84 25.83
N HIS A 132 -26.86 2.06 24.82
CA HIS A 132 -25.94 1.51 23.80
C HIS A 132 -25.17 2.63 23.09
N LEU A 133 -25.86 3.70 22.69
CA LEU A 133 -25.24 4.83 21.99
C LEU A 133 -24.22 5.56 22.88
N SER A 134 -24.56 5.80 24.15
CA SER A 134 -23.67 6.46 25.12
C SER A 134 -22.38 5.67 25.36
N ARG A 135 -22.45 4.33 25.30
CA ARG A 135 -21.31 3.43 25.48
C ARG A 135 -20.41 3.40 24.25
N MET A 136 -21.02 3.42 23.06
CA MET A 136 -20.27 3.46 21.80
C MET A 136 -19.53 4.78 21.62
N GLY A 137 -20.10 5.91 22.01
CA GLY A 137 -19.47 7.21 21.78
C GLY A 137 -20.27 8.38 22.29
N ARG A 138 -19.79 9.57 21.94
CA ARG A 138 -20.43 10.84 22.26
C ARG A 138 -20.97 11.46 20.98
N LEU A 139 -22.23 11.84 20.99
CA LEU A 139 -22.74 12.74 19.98
C LEU A 139 -22.26 14.17 20.30
N THR A 140 -21.73 14.85 19.30
CA THR A 140 -21.27 16.24 19.42
C THR A 140 -21.89 17.08 18.33
N SER A 141 -22.34 18.30 18.64
CA SER A 141 -22.82 19.24 17.62
C SER A 141 -21.74 20.27 17.30
N ASP A 142 -21.45 20.51 16.03
CA ASP A 142 -20.57 21.61 15.63
C ASP A 142 -21.28 22.98 15.72
N MET A 143 -20.54 24.06 15.44
CA MET A 143 -21.10 25.43 15.46
C MET A 143 -22.19 25.67 14.40
N GLN A 144 -22.34 24.76 13.43
CA GLN A 144 -23.36 24.80 12.39
C GLN A 144 -24.59 23.96 12.77
N GLY A 145 -24.62 23.41 13.99
CA GLY A 145 -25.70 22.54 14.46
C GLY A 145 -25.65 21.12 13.89
N ARG A 146 -24.55 20.72 13.21
CA ARG A 146 -24.38 19.36 12.68
C ARG A 146 -24.02 18.42 13.80
N VAL A 147 -24.78 17.35 13.98
CA VAL A 147 -24.46 16.31 14.96
C VAL A 147 -23.52 15.31 14.31
N THR A 148 -22.31 15.22 14.85
CA THR A 148 -21.36 14.15 14.59
C THR A 148 -21.42 13.14 15.73
N PHE A 149 -21.07 11.89 15.44
CA PHE A 149 -20.90 10.87 16.46
C PHE A 149 -19.44 10.52 16.57
N ARG A 150 -18.85 10.87 17.71
CA ARG A 150 -17.46 10.60 18.02
C ARG A 150 -17.39 9.38 18.93
N CYS A 151 -17.04 8.25 18.35
CA CYS A 151 -16.68 7.03 19.06
C CYS A 151 -15.16 6.97 19.21
N LYS A 152 -14.64 6.26 20.22
CA LYS A 152 -13.19 6.03 20.35
C LYS A 152 -12.60 5.34 19.11
N TRP A 153 -13.42 4.55 18.44
CA TRP A 153 -13.04 3.73 17.29
C TRP A 153 -13.48 4.37 15.97
N LEU A 154 -14.24 5.47 16.03
CA LEU A 154 -14.89 6.00 14.84
C LEU A 154 -15.07 7.51 14.92
N ASP A 155 -14.45 8.22 13.98
CA ASP A 155 -14.82 9.60 13.67
C ASP A 155 -15.71 9.58 12.43
N MET A 156 -17.01 9.34 12.63
CA MET A 156 -17.97 9.44 11.52
C MET A 156 -18.41 10.88 11.36
N HIS A 157 -17.96 11.47 10.27
CA HIS A 157 -18.62 12.64 9.71
C HIS A 157 -19.77 12.16 8.83
N THR A 158 -21.01 12.38 9.29
CA THR A 158 -22.21 12.33 8.44
C THR A 158 -21.97 13.20 7.22
N ARG A 159 -21.85 12.55 6.06
CA ARG A 159 -21.06 12.94 4.89
C ARG A 159 -21.58 14.13 4.06
N ASP A 160 -20.76 14.45 3.07
CA ASP A 160 -20.83 15.39 1.93
C ASP A 160 -20.80 16.89 2.27
N PRO A 161 -19.60 17.50 2.40
CA PRO A 161 -19.46 18.94 2.62
C PRO A 161 -20.03 19.79 1.47
N ALA A 162 -20.34 19.20 0.30
CA ALA A 162 -20.77 19.94 -0.89
C ALA A 162 -22.27 20.32 -0.89
N LYS A 163 -23.12 19.69 -0.06
CA LYS A 163 -24.56 20.02 0.00
C LYS A 163 -24.97 20.45 1.39
N SER A 164 -25.29 21.73 1.55
CA SER A 164 -25.85 22.25 2.79
C SER A 164 -27.27 21.67 2.99
N TRP A 165 -27.38 20.70 3.88
CA TRP A 165 -28.64 20.15 4.38
C TRP A 165 -29.63 21.24 4.86
N SER A 166 -29.12 22.44 5.19
CA SER A 166 -29.90 23.62 5.55
C SER A 166 -30.59 24.31 4.38
N SER A 167 -30.32 23.92 3.13
CA SER A 167 -30.98 24.52 1.94
C SER A 167 -32.21 23.73 1.47
N SER A 168 -32.23 22.40 1.59
CA SER A 168 -33.35 21.57 1.13
C SER A 168 -34.14 20.98 2.32
N TYR A 169 -35.07 21.77 2.88
CA TYR A 169 -35.87 21.36 4.04
C TYR A 169 -37.36 21.71 3.91
N PHE A 170 -38.20 21.04 4.69
CA PHE A 170 -39.62 21.31 4.82
C PHE A 170 -40.08 21.01 6.25
N PHE A 171 -41.32 21.38 6.57
CA PHE A 171 -41.87 21.20 7.92
C PHE A 171 -42.85 20.03 7.96
N VAL A 172 -42.79 19.26 9.05
CA VAL A 172 -43.71 18.15 9.34
C VAL A 172 -44.32 18.38 10.72
N ARG A 173 -45.64 18.17 10.86
CA ARG A 173 -46.32 18.32 12.15
C ARG A 173 -45.72 17.39 13.20
N ASN A 174 -45.48 17.92 14.40
CA ASN A 174 -44.79 17.25 15.49
C ASN A 174 -45.75 16.45 16.38
N ASP A 175 -46.27 15.34 15.86
CA ASP A 175 -47.17 14.49 16.66
C ASP A 175 -46.41 13.49 17.56
N TRP A 176 -45.06 13.50 17.53
CA TRP A 176 -44.20 12.55 18.26
C TRP A 176 -43.56 13.12 19.54
N GLY A 177 -43.83 14.38 19.86
CA GLY A 177 -43.25 15.05 21.04
C GLY A 177 -41.73 15.20 20.97
N LEU A 178 -41.19 15.37 19.77
CA LEU A 178 -39.77 15.66 19.55
C LEU A 178 -39.48 17.14 19.79
N LEU A 179 -38.20 17.48 19.95
CA LEU A 179 -37.80 18.87 20.10
C LEU A 179 -37.97 19.62 18.76
N GLU A 180 -38.76 20.69 18.77
CA GLU A 180 -39.04 21.50 17.57
C GLU A 180 -37.82 22.27 17.10
N LYS A 181 -37.22 23.05 18.01
CA LYS A 181 -36.12 23.94 17.70
C LYS A 181 -34.79 23.22 17.85
N TRP A 182 -33.79 23.68 17.11
CA TRP A 182 -32.44 23.20 17.32
C TRP A 182 -31.99 23.55 18.73
N GLY A 183 -31.62 22.52 19.48
CA GLY A 183 -31.15 22.64 20.85
C GLY A 183 -29.63 22.58 20.91
N LYS A 184 -29.08 23.04 22.05
CA LYS A 184 -27.77 22.55 22.45
C LYS A 184 -27.92 21.07 22.81
N MET A 185 -27.14 20.22 22.15
CA MET A 185 -27.09 18.81 22.45
C MET A 185 -26.79 18.60 23.93
N ARG A 186 -27.64 17.81 24.60
CA ARG A 186 -27.36 17.36 25.96
C ARG A 186 -26.41 16.19 25.89
N ASP A 187 -25.45 16.17 26.79
CA ASP A 187 -24.64 14.98 26.97
C ASP A 187 -25.53 13.82 27.38
N LEU A 188 -25.35 12.69 26.70
CA LEU A 188 -25.88 11.43 27.19
C LEU A 188 -25.27 11.17 28.58
N PRO A 189 -26.05 10.63 29.54
CA PRO A 189 -25.53 10.31 30.86
C PRO A 189 -24.26 9.48 30.71
N ALA A 190 -23.18 9.91 31.38
CA ALA A 190 -21.88 9.28 31.26
C ALA A 190 -21.99 7.78 31.57
N PRO A 191 -21.51 6.88 30.69
CA PRO A 191 -21.64 5.46 30.93
C PRO A 191 -20.86 5.05 32.18
N LEU A 192 -21.49 4.21 33.01
CA LEU A 192 -20.79 3.36 33.96
C LEU A 192 -19.98 2.34 33.14
N HIS A 193 -18.69 2.60 32.94
CA HIS A 193 -17.62 1.67 32.51
C HIS A 193 -18.11 0.38 31.82
N VAL A 194 -18.34 0.46 30.51
CA VAL A 194 -18.61 -0.72 29.66
C VAL A 194 -17.46 -0.85 28.66
N GLY A 195 -16.91 -2.06 28.57
CA GLY A 195 -15.79 -2.37 27.67
C GLY A 195 -16.22 -2.57 26.22
N GLU A 196 -15.25 -2.58 25.32
CA GLU A 196 -15.42 -2.92 23.89
C GLU A 196 -16.11 -4.29 23.70
N GLU A 197 -15.82 -5.20 24.63
CA GLU A 197 -16.28 -6.58 24.66
C GLU A 197 -17.80 -6.69 24.78
N ASP A 198 -18.44 -5.78 25.50
CA ASP A 198 -19.89 -5.82 25.69
C ASP A 198 -20.64 -5.35 24.45
N ILE A 199 -20.09 -4.39 23.70
CA ILE A 199 -20.65 -3.95 22.41
C ILE A 199 -20.47 -5.04 21.35
N MET A 200 -19.29 -5.68 21.32
CA MET A 200 -19.07 -6.85 20.45
C MET A 200 -20.03 -7.99 20.77
N ARG A 201 -20.23 -8.30 22.06
CA ARG A 201 -21.18 -9.33 22.50
C ARG A 201 -22.62 -8.98 22.10
N LEU A 202 -23.01 -7.72 22.24
CA LEU A 202 -24.33 -7.23 21.86
C LEU A 202 -24.57 -7.38 20.35
N LEU A 203 -23.61 -6.97 19.53
CA LEU A 203 -23.70 -7.03 18.05
C LEU A 203 -23.35 -8.40 17.46
N LYS A 204 -22.96 -9.37 18.31
CA LYS A 204 -22.48 -10.70 17.90
C LYS A 204 -21.34 -10.60 16.88
N VAL A 205 -20.40 -9.70 17.14
CA VAL A 205 -19.20 -9.50 16.33
C VAL A 205 -18.02 -10.21 17.01
N SER A 206 -17.20 -10.91 16.24
CA SER A 206 -16.10 -11.75 16.73
C SER A 206 -14.93 -10.96 17.32
N ASP A 207 -14.64 -9.79 16.75
CA ASP A 207 -13.44 -9.01 17.05
C ASP A 207 -13.65 -7.51 16.74
N VAL A 208 -12.77 -6.69 17.29
CA VAL A 208 -12.86 -5.22 17.19
C VAL A 208 -12.63 -4.73 15.76
N GLU A 209 -11.80 -5.42 14.97
CA GLU A 209 -11.52 -5.04 13.58
C GLU A 209 -12.76 -5.21 12.70
N HIS A 210 -13.52 -6.29 12.89
CA HIS A 210 -14.79 -6.51 12.20
C HIS A 210 -15.85 -5.48 12.61
N LEU A 211 -15.90 -5.10 13.90
CA LEU A 211 -16.79 -4.04 14.35
C LEU A 211 -16.41 -2.69 13.72
N LEU A 212 -15.12 -2.37 13.72
CA LEU A 212 -14.57 -1.19 13.05
C LEU A 212 -14.92 -1.16 11.57
N TYR A 213 -14.77 -2.30 10.89
CA TYR A 213 -15.15 -2.46 9.49
C TYR A 213 -16.64 -2.15 9.28
N GLU A 214 -17.54 -2.84 9.99
CA GLU A 214 -18.99 -2.64 9.86
C GLU A 214 -19.42 -1.19 10.09
N VAL A 215 -18.83 -0.55 11.10
CA VAL A 215 -19.14 0.84 11.44
C VAL A 215 -18.48 1.81 10.44
N CYS A 216 -17.30 1.53 9.87
CA CYS A 216 -16.72 2.31 8.77
C CYS A 216 -17.60 2.26 7.51
N TYR A 217 -18.31 1.16 7.30
CA TYR A 217 -19.24 0.97 6.19
C TYR A 217 -20.71 1.24 6.58
N LEU A 218 -20.97 2.05 7.61
CA LEU A 218 -22.33 2.40 8.03
C LEU A 218 -23.20 2.99 6.90
N ASN A 219 -22.57 3.60 5.89
CA ASN A 219 -23.26 4.11 4.70
C ASN A 219 -24.01 3.01 3.92
N LYS A 220 -23.58 1.74 4.01
CA LYS A 220 -24.29 0.60 3.43
C LYS A 220 -25.64 0.36 4.12
N TYR A 221 -25.71 0.62 5.44
CA TYR A 221 -26.92 0.40 6.24
C TYR A 221 -28.00 1.47 6.03
N ILE A 222 -27.66 2.59 5.39
CA ILE A 222 -28.64 3.62 4.98
C ILE A 222 -29.10 3.45 3.53
N GLU A 223 -28.63 2.43 2.82
CA GLU A 223 -29.16 2.09 1.49
C GLU A 223 -30.59 1.55 1.61
N GLU A 224 -31.45 1.88 0.64
CA GLU A 224 -32.88 1.55 0.67
C GLU A 224 -33.14 0.05 0.87
N GLU A 225 -32.33 -0.79 0.22
CA GLU A 225 -32.42 -2.24 0.31
C GLU A 225 -32.18 -2.74 1.74
N PHE A 226 -31.17 -2.19 2.41
CA PHE A 226 -30.86 -2.53 3.79
C PHE A 226 -31.92 -2.01 4.75
N LEU A 227 -32.35 -0.77 4.57
CA LEU A 227 -33.42 -0.18 5.38
C LEU A 227 -34.72 -0.98 5.26
N PHE A 228 -35.05 -1.48 4.07
CA PHE A 228 -36.18 -2.38 3.87
C PHE A 228 -35.99 -3.70 4.62
N LYS A 229 -34.81 -4.33 4.49
CA LYS A 229 -34.47 -5.59 5.18
C LYS A 229 -34.69 -5.50 6.69
N VAL A 230 -34.36 -4.36 7.31
CA VAL A 230 -34.46 -4.14 8.76
C VAL A 230 -35.77 -3.47 9.20
N GLY A 231 -36.75 -3.37 8.31
CA GLY A 231 -38.08 -2.80 8.60
C GLY A 231 -38.05 -1.31 8.96
N LEU A 232 -37.09 -0.57 8.42
CA LEU A 232 -37.01 0.89 8.48
C LEU A 232 -37.54 1.55 7.21
N SER A 233 -37.70 0.80 6.11
CA SER A 233 -38.38 1.24 4.90
C SER A 233 -39.52 0.28 4.52
N PHE A 234 -40.53 0.81 3.81
CA PHE A 234 -41.74 0.07 3.40
C PHE A 234 -41.63 -0.56 2.00
N HIS A 235 -40.57 -0.27 1.23
CA HIS A 235 -40.45 -0.77 -0.14
C HIS A 235 -39.17 -1.57 -0.34
N PRO A 236 -39.24 -2.81 -0.87
CA PRO A 236 -38.06 -3.45 -1.43
C PRO A 236 -37.62 -2.53 -2.55
N GLY A 237 -36.40 -2.01 -2.47
CA GLY A 237 -35.90 -1.03 -3.43
C GLY A 237 -36.25 -1.46 -4.86
N LYS A 238 -36.75 -0.53 -5.68
CA LYS A 238 -36.82 -0.69 -7.14
C LYS A 238 -35.41 -0.61 -7.76
N SER A 239 -34.39 -1.12 -7.07
CA SER A 239 -33.13 -1.38 -7.70
C SER A 239 -33.35 -2.56 -8.64
N ASP A 240 -32.89 -2.46 -9.87
CA ASP A 240 -32.93 -3.50 -10.90
C ASP A 240 -32.11 -4.77 -10.54
N ALA A 241 -31.87 -5.03 -9.25
CA ALA A 241 -31.29 -6.25 -8.74
C ALA A 241 -32.33 -7.37 -8.78
N ARG A 242 -32.36 -8.07 -9.91
CA ARG A 242 -32.95 -9.41 -10.03
C ARG A 242 -32.61 -10.21 -8.77
N MET A 243 -33.66 -10.60 -8.04
CA MET A 243 -33.60 -11.57 -6.95
C MET A 243 -32.49 -12.59 -7.17
N LEU A 244 -31.46 -12.55 -6.33
CA LEU A 244 -30.66 -13.74 -6.06
C LEU A 244 -31.63 -14.75 -5.46
N LYS A 245 -32.12 -15.65 -6.31
CA LYS A 245 -32.86 -16.83 -5.91
C LYS A 245 -32.05 -17.50 -4.81
N LEU A 246 -32.64 -17.59 -3.63
CA LEU A 246 -32.15 -18.41 -2.54
C LEU A 246 -32.22 -19.88 -2.98
N THR A 247 -31.20 -20.37 -3.69
CA THR A 247 -31.03 -21.79 -3.97
C THR A 247 -30.38 -22.45 -2.78
N SER A 248 -31.17 -22.76 -1.75
CA SER A 248 -30.77 -23.77 -0.77
C SER A 248 -31.00 -25.16 -1.38
N LYS A 249 -30.00 -25.68 -2.09
CA LYS A 249 -29.80 -27.13 -2.17
C LYS A 249 -28.44 -27.40 -1.55
N VAL A 250 -28.49 -27.79 -0.29
CA VAL A 250 -27.37 -28.40 0.44
C VAL A 250 -27.02 -29.71 -0.27
N PRO A 251 -25.80 -29.89 -0.80
CA PRO A 251 -25.33 -31.20 -1.21
C PRO A 251 -24.98 -31.99 0.05
N GLU A 252 -25.63 -33.14 0.19
CA GLU A 252 -25.30 -34.16 1.18
C GLU A 252 -23.85 -34.65 0.99
N PRO A 253 -23.04 -34.78 2.06
CA PRO A 253 -21.64 -35.19 1.92
C PRO A 253 -21.53 -36.70 1.65
N PRO A 254 -20.69 -37.15 0.70
CA PRO A 254 -20.49 -38.57 0.49
C PRO A 254 -19.62 -39.18 1.60
N VAL A 255 -20.10 -40.33 2.08
CA VAL A 255 -19.51 -41.23 3.07
C VAL A 255 -18.05 -41.61 2.72
N PRO A 256 -17.14 -41.73 3.70
CA PRO A 256 -15.75 -42.11 3.47
C PRO A 256 -15.60 -43.63 3.33
N VAL A 257 -14.88 -44.08 2.29
CA VAL A 257 -14.46 -45.48 2.10
C VAL A 257 -12.98 -45.49 1.65
N PRO A 258 -12.16 -46.50 2.06
CA PRO A 258 -10.82 -46.26 2.55
C PRO A 258 -9.67 -46.51 1.55
N LYS A 259 -8.51 -46.00 1.98
CA LYS A 259 -7.11 -46.19 1.53
C LYS A 259 -6.84 -47.44 0.67
N ALA A 260 -6.20 -47.22 -0.48
CA ALA A 260 -5.33 -48.21 -1.11
C ALA A 260 -4.07 -47.58 -1.75
N ALA A 261 -2.93 -48.05 -1.24
CA ALA A 261 -1.57 -48.17 -1.78
C ALA A 261 -1.08 -47.34 -3.00
N SER A 262 -0.06 -46.51 -2.73
CA SER A 262 1.32 -46.58 -3.26
C SER A 262 1.57 -47.14 -4.66
N LYS A 263 2.13 -46.30 -5.55
CA LYS A 263 3.26 -46.70 -6.40
C LYS A 263 4.13 -45.51 -6.85
N ARG A 264 5.44 -45.67 -6.64
CA ARG A 264 6.58 -44.83 -7.06
C ARG A 264 6.76 -44.80 -8.59
N GLN A 265 7.27 -43.67 -9.11
CA GLN A 265 8.23 -43.49 -10.21
C GLN A 265 8.67 -42.00 -10.12
N VAL A 266 9.90 -41.55 -9.87
CA VAL A 266 11.26 -41.76 -10.43
C VAL A 266 11.45 -41.21 -11.85
N GLY A 267 12.34 -40.20 -11.95
CA GLY A 267 12.96 -39.65 -13.17
C GLY A 267 12.13 -38.54 -13.83
N GLY A 268 12.61 -37.34 -14.12
CA GLY A 268 13.95 -36.87 -14.42
C GLY A 268 13.91 -36.12 -15.75
N GLU A 269 14.55 -34.94 -15.80
CA GLU A 269 14.91 -34.14 -17.00
C GLU A 269 13.90 -33.13 -17.58
N ASP A 270 14.23 -31.86 -17.34
CA ASP A 270 14.12 -30.71 -18.26
C ASP A 270 15.34 -30.77 -19.24
N PRO A 271 15.45 -30.06 -20.40
CA PRO A 271 14.83 -28.75 -20.67
C PRO A 271 14.44 -28.40 -22.14
N GLN A 272 13.82 -27.21 -22.26
CA GLN A 272 13.80 -26.26 -23.39
C GLN A 272 12.66 -26.29 -24.45
N VAL A 273 12.36 -25.04 -24.85
CA VAL A 273 11.85 -24.54 -26.14
C VAL A 273 10.34 -24.21 -26.22
N LEU A 274 9.98 -22.91 -26.19
CA LEU A 274 9.53 -22.12 -27.36
C LEU A 274 8.76 -20.84 -26.92
N LEU A 275 9.46 -19.71 -26.77
CA LEU A 275 8.86 -18.39 -26.56
C LEU A 275 8.65 -17.70 -27.93
N LYS A 276 7.40 -17.60 -28.38
CA LYS A 276 7.03 -16.85 -29.61
C LYS A 276 6.99 -15.35 -29.34
N LYS A 277 7.94 -14.65 -29.95
CA LYS A 277 8.07 -13.20 -30.06
C LYS A 277 7.06 -12.68 -31.10
N LYS A 278 6.12 -11.81 -30.71
CA LYS A 278 5.28 -11.05 -31.67
C LYS A 278 5.66 -9.57 -31.61
N LYS A 279 6.26 -9.14 -32.70
CA LYS A 279 6.66 -7.78 -33.08
C LYS A 279 5.38 -7.01 -33.48
N LEU A 280 5.16 -5.81 -32.94
CA LEU A 280 4.22 -4.85 -33.52
C LEU A 280 4.85 -3.45 -33.50
N GLU A 281 4.73 -2.82 -34.66
CA GLU A 281 5.38 -1.59 -35.09
C GLU A 281 4.84 -0.33 -34.40
N GLY A 282 5.72 0.66 -34.32
CA GLY A 282 5.43 1.98 -33.80
C GLY A 282 4.60 2.84 -34.76
N VAL A 283 3.76 3.68 -34.16
CA VAL A 283 3.03 4.75 -34.85
C VAL A 283 3.49 6.09 -34.28
N THR A 284 3.91 6.94 -35.20
CA THR A 284 4.42 8.31 -35.03
C THR A 284 3.34 9.27 -34.56
N VAL A 285 3.72 10.13 -33.60
CA VAL A 285 2.91 11.25 -33.10
C VAL A 285 3.10 12.45 -34.02
N ASN A 286 2.02 12.99 -34.57
CA ASN A 286 1.99 14.32 -35.18
C ASN A 286 0.97 15.20 -34.46
N THR A 287 1.50 16.23 -33.80
CA THR A 287 0.80 17.38 -33.24
C THR A 287 0.40 18.37 -34.34
N GLY A 288 -0.84 18.86 -34.34
CA GLY A 288 -1.27 19.95 -35.22
C GLY A 288 -2.65 20.50 -34.87
N LYS A 289 -2.67 21.64 -34.17
CA LYS A 289 -3.82 22.49 -33.80
C LYS A 289 -4.71 22.84 -35.00
N VAL A 290 -6.03 22.86 -34.83
CA VAL A 290 -6.94 23.90 -35.37
C VAL A 290 -8.18 24.04 -34.48
N VAL A 291 -8.44 25.27 -34.04
CA VAL A 291 -9.66 25.77 -33.37
C VAL A 291 -10.70 26.12 -34.44
N PRO A 292 -12.02 25.93 -34.21
CA PRO A 292 -13.01 26.74 -34.89
C PRO A 292 -13.81 27.61 -33.92
N VAL A 293 -13.72 28.92 -34.18
CA VAL A 293 -14.63 29.97 -33.73
C VAL A 293 -15.94 29.82 -34.49
N SER A 294 -17.08 29.78 -33.79
CA SER A 294 -18.41 29.86 -34.41
C SER A 294 -19.10 31.17 -34.05
N SER A 295 -19.56 31.86 -35.10
CA SER A 295 -20.44 33.05 -35.06
C SER A 295 -21.83 32.66 -35.58
N PRO A 296 -22.90 33.41 -35.25
CA PRO A 296 -24.27 32.90 -35.24
C PRO A 296 -24.95 32.90 -36.61
N ILE A 297 -25.63 31.80 -36.93
CA ILE A 297 -26.45 31.63 -38.13
C ILE A 297 -27.84 32.25 -37.91
N LYS A 298 -28.17 33.24 -38.77
CA LYS A 298 -29.52 33.79 -38.96
C LYS A 298 -30.44 32.71 -39.56
N ILE A 299 -31.52 32.39 -38.85
CA ILE A 299 -32.60 31.54 -39.35
C ILE A 299 -33.51 32.38 -40.26
N ARG A 300 -33.56 32.05 -41.55
CA ARG A 300 -34.60 32.48 -42.49
C ARG A 300 -35.77 31.49 -42.40
N VAL A 301 -36.99 32.02 -42.26
CA VAL A 301 -38.25 31.27 -42.42
C VAL A 301 -38.59 31.24 -43.92
N PRO A 302 -38.74 30.08 -44.57
CA PRO A 302 -39.36 30.01 -45.89
C PRO A 302 -40.88 29.97 -45.71
N GLY A 303 -41.56 31.00 -46.20
CA GLY A 303 -42.96 30.91 -46.53
C GLY A 303 -43.09 30.12 -47.82
N ASP A 304 -43.74 28.96 -47.75
CA ASP A 304 -44.44 28.28 -48.85
C ASP A 304 -45.10 27.03 -48.30
N VAL A 305 -46.33 27.18 -47.78
CA VAL A 305 -47.21 26.06 -47.43
C VAL A 305 -48.63 26.38 -47.90
N LEU A 306 -48.85 26.49 -49.20
CA LEU A 306 -50.19 26.47 -49.80
C LEU A 306 -50.17 25.87 -51.21
N SER A 307 -49.69 24.63 -51.35
CA SER A 307 -50.04 23.80 -52.51
C SER A 307 -49.60 22.35 -52.31
N HIS A 308 -50.41 21.52 -51.66
CA HIS A 308 -50.34 20.09 -51.92
C HIS A 308 -51.75 19.50 -52.06
N GLN A 309 -52.04 19.23 -53.32
CA GLN A 309 -53.15 18.45 -53.85
C GLN A 309 -52.95 16.98 -53.42
N CYS A 310 -53.81 16.47 -52.55
CA CYS A 310 -53.71 15.09 -52.07
C CYS A 310 -54.35 14.10 -53.05
N VAL A 311 -53.52 13.25 -53.64
CA VAL A 311 -53.89 11.93 -54.18
C VAL A 311 -53.01 10.89 -53.50
N GLY A 312 -53.61 9.80 -53.00
CA GLY A 312 -52.88 8.57 -52.69
C GLY A 312 -53.39 7.78 -51.49
N ARG A 313 -54.44 6.97 -51.70
CA ARG A 313 -54.76 5.82 -50.84
C ARG A 313 -53.57 4.86 -50.75
N ARG A 314 -53.12 4.52 -49.54
CA ARG A 314 -52.84 3.12 -49.13
C ARG A 314 -52.58 2.95 -47.63
N LYS A 315 -53.34 2.01 -47.07
CA LYS A 315 -53.09 1.10 -45.92
C LYS A 315 -52.63 1.70 -44.58
N ALA A 316 -53.59 1.79 -43.66
CA ALA A 316 -53.36 1.60 -42.23
C ALA A 316 -54.51 0.74 -41.67
N ASP A 317 -54.20 -0.54 -41.43
CA ASP A 317 -55.01 -1.42 -40.60
C ASP A 317 -54.82 -1.02 -39.12
N ASN A 318 -55.88 -1.21 -38.34
CA ASN A 318 -55.95 -1.07 -36.88
C ASN A 318 -55.91 0.34 -36.29
N LEU A 319 -57.06 1.02 -36.31
CA LEU A 319 -57.70 1.67 -35.15
C LEU A 319 -58.94 2.42 -35.62
N VAL A 320 -60.05 1.69 -35.74
CA VAL A 320 -61.34 2.26 -36.14
C VAL A 320 -62.29 2.14 -34.94
N ARG A 321 -62.31 3.16 -34.08
CA ARG A 321 -63.45 3.44 -33.23
C ARG A 321 -64.49 4.20 -34.09
N ASN A 322 -65.32 3.39 -34.74
CA ASN A 322 -66.71 3.62 -35.10
C ASN A 322 -67.10 4.77 -36.10
N PRO A 323 -66.84 4.61 -37.41
CA PRO A 323 -67.51 5.32 -38.51
C PRO A 323 -68.93 4.79 -38.78
N PHE A 324 -69.33 3.70 -38.12
CA PHE A 324 -70.65 3.08 -38.29
C PHE A 324 -71.79 3.97 -37.77
N LEU A 325 -71.52 4.85 -36.80
CA LEU A 325 -72.55 5.76 -36.26
C LEU A 325 -72.93 6.90 -37.20
N VAL A 326 -72.02 7.39 -38.05
CA VAL A 326 -72.33 8.45 -39.04
C VAL A 326 -73.12 7.87 -40.22
N PHE A 327 -72.84 6.62 -40.60
CA PHE A 327 -73.55 5.94 -41.69
C PHE A 327 -74.97 5.49 -41.27
N LEU A 328 -75.16 5.08 -40.01
CA LEU A 328 -76.48 4.74 -39.46
C LEU A 328 -77.39 5.96 -39.33
N PHE A 329 -76.84 7.16 -39.08
CA PHE A 329 -77.63 8.39 -39.00
C PHE A 329 -78.20 8.82 -40.36
N PHE A 330 -77.48 8.55 -41.46
CA PHE A 330 -77.95 8.84 -42.83
C PHE A 330 -78.98 7.84 -43.35
N LEU A 331 -78.94 6.58 -42.91
CA LEU A 331 -79.91 5.57 -43.32
C LEU A 331 -81.25 5.74 -42.58
N PHE A 332 -81.25 6.19 -41.32
CA PHE A 332 -82.49 6.38 -40.55
C PHE A 332 -83.32 7.60 -40.98
N TRP A 333 -82.73 8.53 -41.73
CA TRP A 333 -83.38 9.79 -42.12
C TRP A 333 -84.16 9.70 -43.45
N ASN A 334 -83.86 8.72 -44.30
CA ASN A 334 -84.48 8.61 -45.64
C ASN A 334 -85.85 7.92 -45.66
N ASP A 335 -86.28 7.25 -44.58
CA ASP A 335 -87.50 6.41 -44.59
C ASP A 335 -88.76 7.08 -43.98
N PHE A 336 -88.72 8.34 -43.57
CA PHE A 336 -89.90 9.02 -43.01
C PHE A 336 -90.68 9.83 -44.08
N GLN A 337 -91.69 9.21 -44.68
CA GLN A 337 -92.75 9.91 -45.44
C GLN A 337 -93.74 10.58 -44.47
N PHE A 338 -93.78 11.92 -44.46
CA PHE A 338 -94.79 12.70 -43.71
C PHE A 338 -95.86 13.30 -44.64
N PRO A 339 -97.14 13.38 -44.20
CA PRO A 339 -98.23 13.98 -44.96
C PRO A 339 -98.23 15.52 -44.91
N SER A 340 -98.95 16.09 -45.86
CA SER A 340 -98.94 17.47 -46.36
C SER A 340 -99.37 18.56 -45.37
N SER A 341 -98.41 19.10 -44.60
CA SER A 341 -98.42 20.49 -44.09
C SER A 341 -97.20 21.25 -44.62
N LEU A 342 -97.18 21.48 -45.94
CA LEU A 342 -95.95 21.65 -46.71
C LEU A 342 -95.25 23.02 -46.62
N LEU A 343 -95.90 24.13 -46.24
CA LEU A 343 -95.23 25.45 -46.27
C LEU A 343 -94.51 25.83 -44.95
N PHE A 344 -95.02 25.40 -43.79
CA PHE A 344 -94.36 25.67 -42.49
C PHE A 344 -93.21 24.70 -42.20
N GLN A 345 -93.31 23.46 -42.72
CA GLN A 345 -92.26 22.43 -42.63
C GLN A 345 -91.06 22.76 -43.53
N LEU A 346 -91.28 23.32 -44.73
CA LEU A 346 -90.21 23.72 -45.64
C LEU A 346 -89.34 24.86 -45.06
N SER A 347 -89.94 25.82 -44.35
CA SER A 347 -89.18 26.92 -43.72
C SER A 347 -88.31 26.46 -42.55
N ARG A 348 -88.77 25.49 -41.74
CA ARG A 348 -87.94 24.89 -40.69
C ARG A 348 -86.86 23.97 -41.24
N ARG A 349 -87.12 23.33 -42.38
CA ARG A 349 -86.15 22.47 -43.05
C ARG A 349 -84.93 23.24 -43.53
N THR A 350 -85.11 24.41 -44.16
CA THR A 350 -83.99 25.22 -44.64
C THR A 350 -83.15 25.79 -43.49
N GLU A 351 -83.79 26.16 -42.37
CA GLU A 351 -83.09 26.61 -41.17
C GLU A 351 -82.29 25.48 -40.51
N LEU A 352 -82.87 24.28 -40.41
CA LEU A 352 -82.21 23.11 -39.85
C LEU A 352 -81.07 22.59 -40.75
N GLU A 353 -81.23 22.65 -42.08
CA GLU A 353 -80.15 22.37 -43.03
C GLU A 353 -78.99 23.37 -42.88
N ALA A 354 -79.28 24.66 -42.69
CA ALA A 354 -78.26 25.69 -42.44
C ALA A 354 -77.56 25.53 -41.08
N GLU A 355 -78.29 25.12 -40.02
CA GLU A 355 -77.70 24.79 -38.72
C GLU A 355 -76.81 23.56 -38.77
N LEU A 356 -77.27 22.48 -39.41
CA LEU A 356 -76.49 21.26 -39.59
C LEU A 356 -75.21 21.54 -40.39
N THR A 357 -75.31 22.34 -41.45
CA THR A 357 -74.14 22.75 -42.26
C THR A 357 -73.14 23.55 -41.43
N ARG A 358 -73.61 24.49 -40.60
CA ARG A 358 -72.75 25.24 -39.67
C ARG A 358 -72.07 24.32 -38.65
N ALA A 359 -72.82 23.38 -38.07
CA ALA A 359 -72.29 22.43 -37.10
C ALA A 359 -71.24 21.50 -37.73
N LEU A 360 -71.51 21.01 -38.95
CA LEU A 360 -70.59 20.16 -39.70
C LEU A 360 -69.30 20.90 -40.05
N ASN A 361 -69.40 22.16 -40.49
CA ASN A 361 -68.25 23.00 -40.79
C ASN A 361 -67.40 23.29 -39.54
N LYS A 362 -68.05 23.57 -38.40
CA LYS A 362 -67.36 23.74 -37.11
C LYS A 362 -66.64 22.47 -36.69
N TRP A 363 -67.30 21.32 -36.83
CA TRP A 363 -66.71 20.03 -36.49
C TRP A 363 -65.52 19.68 -37.40
N ASN A 364 -65.65 19.94 -38.71
CA ASN A 364 -64.55 19.78 -39.67
C ASN A 364 -63.36 20.68 -39.33
N ALA A 365 -63.61 21.94 -38.94
CA ALA A 365 -62.55 22.86 -38.53
C ALA A 365 -61.80 22.37 -37.28
N GLU A 366 -62.52 21.89 -36.25
CA GLU A 366 -61.91 21.29 -35.06
C GLU A 366 -61.16 19.99 -35.38
N PHE A 367 -61.70 19.14 -36.27
CA PHE A 367 -61.02 17.93 -36.71
C PHE A 367 -59.69 18.24 -37.41
N VAL A 368 -59.67 19.21 -38.33
CA VAL A 368 -58.43 19.65 -39.00
C VAL A 368 -57.44 20.22 -37.98
N ARG A 369 -57.91 21.00 -37.00
CA ARG A 369 -57.07 21.53 -35.92
C ARG A 369 -56.43 20.41 -35.10
N ILE A 370 -57.19 19.38 -34.73
CA ILE A 370 -56.67 18.21 -34.00
C ILE A 370 -55.62 17.47 -34.83
N MET A 371 -55.87 17.25 -36.12
CA MET A 371 -54.91 16.60 -37.01
C MET A 371 -53.60 17.38 -37.16
N TYR A 372 -53.68 18.72 -37.20
CA TYR A 372 -52.50 19.59 -37.19
C TYR A 372 -51.70 19.46 -35.88
N LEU A 373 -52.37 19.57 -34.72
CA LEU A 373 -51.73 19.41 -33.42
C LEU A 373 -51.10 18.03 -33.25
N GLN A 374 -51.73 16.97 -33.77
CA GLN A 374 -51.18 15.63 -33.78
C GLN A 374 -49.89 15.55 -34.62
N GLY A 375 -49.84 16.25 -35.76
CA GLY A 375 -48.63 16.40 -36.58
C GLY A 375 -47.50 17.11 -35.84
N GLU A 376 -47.79 18.23 -35.19
CA GLU A 376 -46.80 18.98 -34.38
C GLU A 376 -46.27 18.14 -33.22
N PHE A 377 -47.16 17.44 -32.51
CA PHE A 377 -46.77 16.56 -31.41
C PHE A 377 -45.86 15.44 -31.89
N LYS A 378 -46.17 14.83 -33.04
CA LYS A 378 -45.31 13.81 -33.65
C LYS A 378 -43.93 14.37 -33.99
N GLN A 379 -43.85 15.53 -34.62
CA GLN A 379 -42.57 16.18 -34.96
C GLN A 379 -41.74 16.49 -33.71
N LYS A 380 -42.38 16.99 -32.65
CA LYS A 380 -41.71 17.26 -31.37
C LYS A 380 -41.20 15.98 -30.70
N ASN A 381 -41.96 14.89 -30.80
CA ASN A 381 -41.54 13.59 -30.28
C ASN A 381 -40.35 13.04 -31.07
N ASP A 382 -40.38 13.11 -32.41
CA ASP A 382 -39.28 12.70 -33.28
C ASP A 382 -38.01 13.53 -33.03
N GLN A 383 -38.16 14.82 -32.71
CA GLN A 383 -37.05 15.68 -32.29
C GLN A 383 -36.45 15.23 -30.96
N ARG A 384 -37.27 14.96 -29.94
CA ARG A 384 -36.80 14.47 -28.64
C ARG A 384 -36.08 13.14 -28.75
N THR A 385 -36.60 12.20 -29.53
CA THR A 385 -35.94 10.91 -29.78
C THR A 385 -34.53 11.09 -30.36
N ARG A 386 -34.32 12.09 -31.24
CA ARG A 386 -32.99 12.39 -31.78
C ARG A 386 -32.05 12.98 -30.74
N GLU A 387 -32.55 13.84 -29.87
CA GLU A 387 -31.78 14.41 -28.75
C GLU A 387 -31.40 13.32 -27.73
N ASP A 388 -32.34 12.43 -27.39
CA ASP A 388 -32.10 11.31 -26.48
C ASP A 388 -31.04 10.35 -27.04
N ASN A 389 -31.11 10.01 -28.33
CA ASN A 389 -30.11 9.16 -28.98
C ASN A 389 -28.71 9.82 -29.01
N MET A 390 -28.63 11.14 -29.21
CA MET A 390 -27.37 11.88 -29.18
C MET A 390 -26.74 11.86 -27.77
N LEU A 391 -27.54 12.09 -26.74
CA LEU A 391 -27.10 12.01 -25.35
C LEU A 391 -26.67 10.60 -24.95
N GLU A 392 -27.35 9.56 -25.46
CA GLU A 392 -26.96 8.17 -25.24
C GLU A 392 -25.60 7.85 -25.87
N GLU A 393 -25.33 8.36 -27.08
CA GLU A 393 -24.02 8.25 -27.73
C GLU A 393 -22.91 8.96 -26.94
N GLU A 394 -23.16 10.20 -26.47
CA GLU A 394 -22.21 10.92 -25.61
C GLU A 394 -21.94 10.17 -24.29
N LEU A 395 -22.98 9.65 -23.64
CA LEU A 395 -22.84 8.85 -22.42
C LEU A 395 -22.04 7.57 -22.66
N SER A 396 -22.18 6.94 -23.84
CA SER A 396 -21.37 5.79 -24.22
C SER A 396 -19.89 6.13 -24.37
N GLY A 397 -19.59 7.32 -24.91
CA GLY A 397 -18.24 7.87 -24.99
C GLY A 397 -17.63 8.06 -23.61
N TYR A 398 -18.35 8.71 -22.68
CA TYR A 398 -17.88 8.92 -21.32
C TYR A 398 -17.68 7.62 -20.54
N ARG A 399 -18.53 6.60 -20.74
CA ARG A 399 -18.34 5.28 -20.12
C ARG A 399 -17.03 4.64 -20.59
N THR A 400 -16.74 4.71 -21.89
CA THR A 400 -15.51 4.16 -22.46
C THR A 400 -14.28 4.90 -21.94
N GLU A 401 -14.34 6.23 -21.84
CA GLU A 401 -13.27 7.05 -21.25
C GLU A 401 -13.03 6.68 -19.77
N LEU A 402 -14.10 6.51 -19.00
CA LEU A 402 -14.02 6.12 -17.60
C LEU A 402 -13.41 4.71 -17.43
N GLU A 403 -13.80 3.75 -18.27
CA GLU A 403 -13.21 2.40 -18.29
C GLU A 403 -11.70 2.45 -18.57
N ASN A 404 -11.26 3.28 -19.53
CA ASN A 404 -9.84 3.48 -19.83
C ASN A 404 -9.08 4.09 -18.64
N ILE A 405 -9.67 5.07 -17.95
CA ILE A 405 -9.08 5.67 -16.75
C ILE A 405 -8.96 4.62 -15.64
N VAL A 406 -10.01 3.84 -15.39
CA VAL A 406 -10.00 2.76 -14.39
C VAL A 406 -8.90 1.73 -14.68
N GLN A 407 -8.76 1.32 -15.94
CA GLN A 407 -7.69 0.41 -16.35
C GLN A 407 -6.30 1.03 -16.16
N SER A 408 -6.12 2.30 -16.51
CA SER A 408 -4.85 3.03 -16.32
C SER A 408 -4.47 3.14 -14.84
N VAL A 409 -5.42 3.51 -13.97
CA VAL A 409 -5.20 3.59 -12.51
C VAL A 409 -4.92 2.21 -11.93
N SER A 410 -5.62 1.16 -12.38
CA SER A 410 -5.33 -0.22 -11.96
C SER A 410 -3.92 -0.64 -12.32
N LEU A 411 -3.41 -0.25 -13.50
CA LEU A 411 -2.04 -0.54 -13.91
C LEU A 411 -1.02 0.23 -13.04
N GLN A 412 -1.29 1.50 -12.73
CA GLN A 412 -0.46 2.30 -11.84
C GLN A 412 -0.40 1.72 -10.42
N ASN A 413 -1.52 1.25 -9.87
CA ASN A 413 -1.54 0.60 -8.56
C ASN A 413 -0.71 -0.69 -8.56
N GLN A 414 -0.81 -1.51 -9.62
CA GLN A 414 0.06 -2.69 -9.75
C GLN A 414 1.55 -2.33 -9.82
N GLN A 415 1.91 -1.20 -10.43
CA GLN A 415 3.29 -0.72 -10.44
C GLN A 415 3.74 -0.25 -9.06
N LEU A 416 2.87 0.44 -8.32
CA LEU A 416 3.13 0.87 -6.95
C LEU A 416 3.36 -0.33 -6.02
N ASP A 417 2.54 -1.38 -6.14
CA ASP A 417 2.69 -2.60 -5.35
C ASP A 417 4.04 -3.28 -5.60
N ARG A 418 4.51 -3.31 -6.86
CA ARG A 418 5.85 -3.83 -7.19
C ARG A 418 6.96 -3.00 -6.57
N LEU A 419 6.85 -1.67 -6.64
CA LEU A 419 7.82 -0.76 -6.01
C LEU A 419 7.84 -0.90 -4.49
N GLN A 420 6.68 -1.14 -3.87
CA GLN A 420 6.56 -1.39 -2.42
C GLN A 420 7.32 -2.67 -2.03
N VAL A 421 7.14 -3.77 -2.77
CA VAL A 421 7.86 -5.03 -2.54
C VAL A 421 9.37 -4.85 -2.71
N ASP A 422 9.82 -4.11 -3.72
CA ASP A 422 11.25 -3.84 -3.93
C ASP A 422 11.83 -2.94 -2.83
N LEU A 423 11.06 -1.98 -2.32
CA LEU A 423 11.45 -1.13 -1.18
C LEU A 423 11.60 -1.96 0.10
N GLU A 424 10.66 -2.85 0.40
CA GLU A 424 10.73 -3.76 1.55
C GLU A 424 11.94 -4.69 1.46
N ARG A 425 12.22 -5.23 0.26
CA ARG A 425 13.43 -6.03 0.01
C ARG A 425 14.71 -5.23 0.26
N ALA A 426 14.78 -3.98 -0.22
CA ALA A 426 15.92 -3.10 0.00
C ALA A 426 16.10 -2.76 1.49
N GLN A 427 15.01 -2.51 2.21
CA GLN A 427 15.04 -2.28 3.66
C GLN A 427 15.58 -3.50 4.41
N ALA A 428 15.15 -4.71 4.05
CA ALA A 428 15.67 -5.95 4.64
C ALA A 428 17.18 -6.12 4.40
N MET A 429 17.66 -5.82 3.18
CA MET A 429 19.11 -5.84 2.88
C MET A 429 19.90 -4.82 3.72
N ILE A 430 19.36 -3.61 3.92
CA ILE A 430 20.01 -2.59 4.75
C ILE A 430 20.09 -3.03 6.21
N ILE A 431 19.04 -3.66 6.73
CA ILE A 431 19.03 -4.20 8.10
C ILE A 431 20.13 -5.27 8.24
N GLN A 432 20.18 -6.23 7.32
CA GLN A 432 21.22 -7.27 7.32
C GLN A 432 22.63 -6.68 7.27
N LEU A 433 22.88 -5.72 6.38
CA LEU A 433 24.18 -5.06 6.26
C LEU A 433 24.60 -4.36 7.56
N ARG A 434 23.65 -3.75 8.28
CA ARG A 434 23.90 -3.11 9.58
C ARG A 434 24.25 -4.14 10.67
N GLU A 435 23.63 -5.31 10.65
CA GLU A 435 23.95 -6.40 11.57
C GLU A 435 25.34 -6.96 11.29
N ASP A 436 25.68 -7.19 10.02
CA ASP A 436 27.01 -7.64 9.60
C ASP A 436 28.10 -6.60 9.96
N GLN A 437 27.78 -5.30 9.82
CA GLN A 437 28.67 -4.22 10.23
C GLN A 437 28.88 -4.19 11.75
N ARG A 438 27.83 -4.47 12.54
CA ARG A 438 27.95 -4.57 14.00
C ARG A 438 28.82 -5.76 14.40
N ALA A 439 28.55 -6.94 13.82
CA ALA A 439 29.32 -8.15 14.09
C ALA A 439 30.79 -8.01 13.69
N SER A 440 31.09 -7.35 12.57
CA SER A 440 32.48 -7.04 12.20
C SER A 440 33.13 -6.00 13.13
N GLY A 441 32.38 -4.99 13.58
CA GLY A 441 32.85 -4.05 14.61
C GLY A 441 33.22 -4.72 15.93
N GLU A 442 32.43 -5.69 16.38
CA GLU A 442 32.72 -6.50 17.57
C GLU A 442 34.00 -7.34 17.39
N LYS A 443 34.20 -7.95 16.21
CA LYS A 443 35.44 -8.69 15.89
C LYS A 443 36.67 -7.79 15.92
N VAL A 444 36.57 -6.57 15.37
CA VAL A 444 37.68 -5.59 15.41
C VAL A 444 38.01 -5.22 16.86
N ALA A 445 37.01 -4.99 17.71
CA ALA A 445 37.25 -4.67 19.12
C ALA A 445 37.95 -5.81 19.88
N VAL A 446 37.61 -7.06 19.59
CA VAL A 446 38.29 -8.24 20.16
C VAL A 446 39.76 -8.29 19.71
N LEU A 447 40.02 -8.13 18.41
CA LEU A 447 41.38 -8.12 17.86
C LEU A 447 42.22 -6.97 18.42
N GLU A 448 41.65 -5.78 18.62
CA GLU A 448 42.33 -4.66 19.27
C GLU A 448 42.70 -4.97 20.73
N ALA A 449 41.80 -5.62 21.48
CA ALA A 449 42.08 -6.03 22.85
C ALA A 449 43.19 -7.10 22.92
N GLU A 450 43.19 -8.05 21.99
CA GLU A 450 44.24 -9.07 21.87
C GLU A 450 45.59 -8.43 21.49
N ASN A 451 45.61 -7.51 20.53
CA ASN A 451 46.82 -6.79 20.14
C ASN A 451 47.41 -6.00 21.33
N LYS A 452 46.56 -5.30 22.12
CA LYS A 452 47.01 -4.62 23.36
C LYS A 452 47.61 -5.59 24.38
N ARG A 453 47.04 -6.79 24.54
CA ARG A 453 47.60 -7.84 25.42
C ARG A 453 48.96 -8.31 24.89
N SER A 454 49.08 -8.57 23.60
CA SER A 454 50.33 -8.97 22.95
C SER A 454 51.42 -7.90 23.12
N GLN A 455 51.09 -6.63 22.91
CA GLN A 455 52.02 -5.51 23.17
C GLN A 455 52.49 -5.46 24.62
N THR A 456 51.57 -5.68 25.59
CA THR A 456 51.91 -5.72 27.02
C THR A 456 52.83 -6.91 27.34
N LEU A 457 52.58 -8.07 26.72
CA LEU A 457 53.41 -9.27 26.87
C LEU A 457 54.82 -9.05 26.29
N ILE A 458 54.91 -8.42 25.11
CA ILE A 458 56.18 -8.06 24.47
C ILE A 458 56.95 -7.11 25.38
N ALA A 459 56.34 -6.01 25.83
CA ALA A 459 56.98 -5.06 26.74
C ALA A 459 57.46 -5.73 28.05
N LYS A 460 56.68 -6.68 28.61
CA LYS A 460 57.09 -7.46 29.78
C LYS A 460 58.29 -8.37 29.48
N LYS A 461 58.30 -9.04 28.33
CA LYS A 461 59.43 -9.89 27.90
C LYS A 461 60.67 -9.06 27.61
N GLU A 462 60.53 -7.90 26.98
CA GLU A 462 61.61 -6.93 26.77
C GLU A 462 62.17 -6.43 28.11
N ALA A 463 61.32 -6.03 29.05
CA ALA A 463 61.76 -5.64 30.39
C ALA A 463 62.47 -6.80 31.12
N ALA A 464 61.95 -8.03 30.99
CA ALA A 464 62.57 -9.23 31.55
C ALA A 464 63.94 -9.50 30.93
N LEU A 465 64.09 -9.36 29.60
CA LEU A 465 65.35 -9.48 28.87
C LEU A 465 66.37 -8.42 29.27
N MET A 466 65.91 -7.18 29.49
CA MET A 466 66.77 -6.09 29.97
C MET A 466 67.15 -6.25 31.45
N SER A 467 66.31 -6.92 32.24
CA SER A 467 66.57 -7.25 33.66
C SER A 467 67.38 -8.53 33.87
N PHE A 468 67.29 -9.47 32.93
CA PHE A 468 68.18 -10.61 32.86
C PHE A 468 69.58 -10.02 32.72
N GLU A 469 70.45 -10.39 33.65
CA GLU A 469 71.82 -9.92 33.76
C GLU A 469 72.58 -10.22 32.45
N SER A 470 72.39 -9.37 31.44
CA SER A 470 73.25 -9.27 30.27
C SER A 470 74.69 -9.06 30.76
N SER A 471 74.85 -8.38 31.90
CA SER A 471 76.10 -8.38 32.67
C SER A 471 76.60 -9.78 32.99
N ARG A 472 75.85 -10.69 33.64
CA ARG A 472 76.39 -12.02 34.01
C ARG A 472 76.74 -12.88 32.81
N VAL A 473 75.88 -12.93 31.79
CA VAL A 473 76.17 -13.76 30.61
C VAL A 473 77.37 -13.20 29.85
N ILE A 474 77.49 -11.86 29.73
CA ILE A 474 78.66 -11.22 29.14
C ILE A 474 79.90 -11.40 30.04
N GLU A 475 79.75 -11.35 31.37
CA GLU A 475 80.83 -11.55 32.35
C GLU A 475 81.37 -12.98 32.28
N ASP A 476 80.49 -13.97 32.23
CA ASP A 476 80.84 -15.38 32.16
C ASP A 476 81.42 -15.74 30.79
N PHE A 477 80.93 -15.13 29.72
CA PHE A 477 81.56 -15.22 28.40
C PHE A 477 82.96 -14.57 28.38
N LYS A 478 83.14 -13.42 29.03
CA LYS A 478 84.47 -12.78 29.21
C LYS A 478 85.40 -13.66 30.04
N LYS A 479 84.93 -14.28 31.12
CA LYS A 479 85.71 -15.23 31.93
C LYS A 479 86.10 -16.46 31.13
N LEU A 480 85.20 -17.00 30.31
CA LEU A 480 85.48 -18.13 29.43
C LEU A 480 86.55 -17.78 28.38
N ILE A 481 86.48 -16.60 27.78
CA ILE A 481 87.51 -16.11 26.85
C ILE A 481 88.86 -15.97 27.58
N ALA A 482 88.88 -15.35 28.76
CA ALA A 482 90.10 -15.21 29.55
C ALA A 482 90.70 -16.57 29.93
N PHE A 483 89.86 -17.54 30.32
CA PHE A 483 90.28 -18.90 30.61
C PHE A 483 90.86 -19.61 29.38
N LYS A 484 90.23 -19.44 28.21
CA LYS A 484 90.72 -19.98 26.94
C LYS A 484 92.11 -19.43 26.59
N ILE A 485 92.33 -18.13 26.78
CA ILE A 485 93.64 -17.49 26.54
C ILE A 485 94.69 -18.10 27.47
N ILE A 486 94.39 -18.25 28.77
CA ILE A 486 95.32 -18.86 29.74
C ILE A 486 95.69 -20.29 29.34
N ILE A 487 94.73 -21.10 28.91
CA ILE A 487 95.02 -22.47 28.44
C ILE A 487 95.90 -22.43 27.19
N GLN A 488 95.61 -21.56 26.22
CA GLN A 488 96.42 -21.44 25.02
C GLN A 488 97.86 -21.04 25.34
N ASP A 489 98.07 -20.10 26.26
CA ASP A 489 99.40 -19.68 26.68
C ASP A 489 100.16 -20.84 27.35
N HIS A 490 99.53 -21.60 28.25
CA HIS A 490 100.17 -22.76 28.89
C HIS A 490 100.48 -23.89 27.91
N VAL A 491 99.59 -24.14 26.94
CA VAL A 491 99.83 -25.12 25.88
C VAL A 491 101.00 -24.68 25.01
N GLN A 492 101.07 -23.39 24.66
CA GLN A 492 102.19 -22.84 23.89
C GLN A 492 103.50 -22.93 24.65
N GLU A 493 103.51 -22.55 25.93
CA GLU A 493 104.69 -22.66 26.82
C GLU A 493 105.15 -24.12 26.96
N ALA A 494 104.22 -25.07 27.11
CA ALA A 494 104.53 -26.50 27.15
C ALA A 494 105.10 -27.01 25.82
N CYS A 495 104.54 -26.56 24.68
CA CYS A 495 105.06 -26.88 23.36
C CYS A 495 106.48 -26.33 23.16
N ASP A 496 106.72 -25.08 23.56
CA ASP A 496 108.04 -24.43 23.47
C ASP A 496 109.06 -25.15 24.36
N HIS A 497 108.66 -25.55 25.58
CA HIS A 497 109.50 -26.34 26.48
C HIS A 497 109.82 -27.73 25.91
N ILE A 498 108.82 -28.43 25.34
CA ILE A 498 109.04 -29.73 24.70
C ILE A 498 110.00 -29.59 23.52
N TYR A 499 109.87 -28.52 22.73
CA TYR A 499 110.77 -28.25 21.62
C TYR A 499 112.20 -27.98 22.10
N GLU A 500 112.37 -27.10 23.09
CA GLU A 500 113.69 -26.77 23.64
C GLU A 500 114.38 -27.95 24.35
N VAL A 501 113.63 -28.77 25.08
CA VAL A 501 114.24 -29.84 25.89
C VAL A 501 114.32 -31.16 25.13
N ASN A 502 113.24 -31.59 24.49
CA ASN A 502 113.24 -32.90 23.83
C ASN A 502 113.69 -32.80 22.39
N VAL A 503 113.19 -31.83 21.62
CA VAL A 503 113.55 -31.74 20.19
C VAL A 503 115.00 -31.29 20.03
N LYS A 504 115.46 -30.24 20.73
CA LYS A 504 116.88 -29.85 20.63
C LYS A 504 117.84 -30.85 21.26
N ALA A 505 117.48 -31.51 22.37
CA ALA A 505 118.35 -32.55 22.92
C ALA A 505 118.43 -33.75 21.97
N LEU A 506 117.33 -34.12 21.30
CA LEU A 506 117.33 -35.16 20.29
C LEU A 506 118.09 -34.76 19.03
N GLU A 507 117.97 -33.51 18.57
CA GLU A 507 118.76 -32.96 17.47
C GLU A 507 120.26 -32.98 17.81
N GLN A 508 120.63 -32.53 19.02
CA GLN A 508 122.01 -32.54 19.51
C GLN A 508 122.52 -33.98 19.65
N GLN A 509 121.72 -34.90 20.19
CA GLN A 509 122.06 -36.32 20.27
C GLN A 509 122.22 -36.93 18.88
N CYS A 510 121.36 -36.60 17.90
CA CYS A 510 121.47 -37.10 16.54
C CYS A 510 122.68 -36.51 15.79
N LEU A 511 123.13 -35.31 16.16
CA LEU A 511 124.38 -34.71 15.70
C LEU A 511 125.61 -35.40 16.33
N ASP A 512 125.58 -35.66 17.64
CA ASP A 512 126.69 -36.20 18.43
C ASP A 512 126.88 -37.72 18.23
N ASP A 513 125.80 -38.50 18.18
CA ASP A 513 125.82 -39.93 17.82
C ASP A 513 126.17 -40.14 16.34
N GLY A 514 126.33 -39.04 15.60
CA GLY A 514 126.59 -39.07 14.17
C GLY A 514 125.46 -39.73 13.41
N PHE A 515 124.25 -39.83 13.97
CA PHE A 515 123.08 -40.41 13.29
C PHE A 515 122.72 -39.57 12.07
N ILE A 516 122.70 -38.23 12.16
CA ILE A 516 122.49 -37.38 10.96
C ILE A 516 123.66 -37.54 9.98
N ARG A 517 124.90 -37.72 10.47
CA ARG A 517 126.08 -37.97 9.64
C ARG A 517 126.06 -39.37 8.99
N GLY A 518 125.49 -40.36 9.66
CA GLY A 518 125.35 -41.75 9.27
C GLY A 518 124.15 -41.96 8.35
N PHE A 519 123.05 -41.27 8.60
CA PHE A 519 121.87 -41.16 7.76
C PHE A 519 122.20 -40.43 6.46
N LEU A 520 122.90 -39.28 6.49
CA LEU A 520 123.37 -38.62 5.28
C LEU A 520 124.43 -39.46 4.53
N LYS A 521 125.26 -40.25 5.23
CA LYS A 521 126.14 -41.24 4.58
C LYS A 521 125.35 -42.39 3.97
N GLY A 522 124.29 -42.86 4.63
CA GLY A 522 123.39 -43.92 4.17
C GLY A 522 122.51 -43.47 3.01
N VAL A 523 122.04 -42.23 3.02
CA VAL A 523 121.35 -41.57 1.90
C VAL A 523 122.30 -41.36 0.74
N ARG A 524 123.57 -40.95 0.96
CA ARG A 524 124.59 -40.95 -0.12
C ARG A 524 124.96 -42.35 -0.61
N LEU A 525 124.91 -43.37 0.25
CA LEU A 525 125.15 -44.77 -0.11
C LEU A 525 123.97 -45.35 -0.90
N MET A 526 122.74 -45.02 -0.52
CA MET A 526 121.51 -45.33 -1.26
C MET A 526 121.49 -44.57 -2.58
N GLN A 527 121.81 -43.28 -2.63
CA GLN A 527 121.95 -42.54 -3.89
C GLN A 527 123.00 -43.17 -4.83
N ARG A 528 124.13 -43.68 -4.30
CA ARG A 528 125.09 -44.49 -5.09
C ARG A 528 124.58 -45.88 -5.50
N LYS A 529 123.51 -46.41 -4.87
CA LYS A 529 123.01 -47.78 -5.06
C LYS A 529 121.69 -47.85 -5.84
N THR A 530 120.87 -46.79 -5.79
CA THR A 530 119.54 -46.72 -6.40
C THR A 530 119.52 -45.88 -7.68
N GLY A 531 120.57 -45.11 -7.98
CA GLY A 531 120.69 -44.33 -9.23
C GLY A 531 119.67 -43.19 -9.40
N VAL A 532 118.78 -42.99 -8.42
CA VAL A 532 117.81 -41.89 -8.41
C VAL A 532 118.54 -40.62 -7.95
N GLU A 533 118.88 -39.75 -8.90
CA GLU A 533 119.09 -38.33 -8.59
C GLU A 533 117.77 -37.79 -8.01
N VAL A 534 117.79 -37.40 -6.73
CA VAL A 534 116.67 -36.67 -6.11
C VAL A 534 116.74 -35.24 -6.64
N GLU A 535 116.06 -35.01 -7.76
CA GLU A 535 115.86 -33.69 -8.35
C GLU A 535 115.12 -32.79 -7.34
N GLY A 536 115.86 -31.93 -6.61
CA GLY A 536 115.29 -31.06 -5.58
C GLY A 536 115.96 -31.13 -4.20
N LEU A 537 116.84 -32.10 -3.95
CA LEU A 537 118.07 -31.73 -3.27
C LEU A 537 118.94 -31.11 -4.35
N THR A 538 119.03 -29.79 -4.35
CA THR A 538 120.23 -29.10 -4.81
C THR A 538 121.37 -29.58 -3.90
N PRO A 539 122.25 -30.43 -4.42
CA PRO A 539 123.66 -30.07 -4.46
C PRO A 539 124.12 -30.07 -5.91
N SER A 540 125.05 -29.17 -6.21
CA SER A 540 126.07 -29.39 -7.22
C SER A 540 126.46 -30.88 -7.35
N GLN A 541 126.07 -31.46 -8.49
CA GLN A 541 126.71 -32.53 -9.28
C GLN A 541 126.41 -34.03 -8.96
N ALA A 542 125.50 -34.59 -9.77
CA ALA A 542 125.69 -35.71 -10.74
C ALA A 542 125.81 -37.16 -10.23
N SER A 543 125.48 -38.23 -10.99
CA SER A 543 124.48 -38.54 -12.03
C SER A 543 124.66 -40.04 -12.39
N ASP A 544 123.63 -40.64 -12.99
CA ASP A 544 123.64 -41.74 -13.98
C ASP A 544 124.15 -43.17 -13.63
N ASP A 545 123.22 -44.13 -13.53
CA ASP A 545 123.11 -45.32 -14.42
C ASP A 545 122.15 -46.44 -13.85
N PHE A 546 121.18 -46.84 -14.69
CA PHE A 546 120.09 -47.86 -14.64
C PHE A 546 120.46 -49.31 -14.16
N PRO A 547 119.53 -50.33 -13.95
CA PRO A 547 118.28 -50.67 -14.70
C PRO A 547 117.08 -51.28 -13.88
N PRO A 548 115.95 -51.66 -14.53
CA PRO A 548 114.59 -51.67 -13.94
C PRO A 548 113.97 -53.06 -13.65
N GLY A 549 112.92 -53.08 -12.82
CA GLY A 549 111.85 -54.08 -12.84
C GLY A 549 111.35 -54.56 -11.46
N SER A 550 110.10 -54.23 -11.10
CA SER A 550 109.15 -55.11 -10.39
C SER A 550 107.89 -54.33 -9.99
N ASP A 551 106.74 -54.78 -10.51
CA ASP A 551 105.38 -54.31 -10.21
C ASP A 551 104.96 -54.57 -8.76
N GLY A 552 104.01 -53.77 -8.25
CA GLY A 552 103.45 -53.90 -6.90
C GLY A 552 102.22 -53.03 -6.66
N ASP A 553 101.24 -53.09 -7.56
CA ASP A 553 99.91 -52.49 -7.41
C ASP A 553 99.09 -53.27 -6.37
N GLU A 554 99.05 -52.87 -5.09
CA GLU A 554 98.12 -53.50 -4.13
C GLU A 554 97.76 -52.66 -2.89
N ILE A 555 97.79 -51.31 -2.94
CA ILE A 555 97.44 -50.48 -1.75
C ILE A 555 96.44 -49.34 -2.07
N GLU A 556 96.06 -49.15 -3.33
CA GLU A 556 95.17 -48.04 -3.75
C GLU A 556 93.66 -48.36 -3.64
N SER A 557 93.28 -49.61 -3.33
CA SER A 557 91.89 -50.08 -3.39
C SER A 557 91.09 -49.98 -2.07
N GLU A 558 91.72 -49.68 -0.93
CA GLU A 558 91.02 -49.64 0.37
C GLU A 558 90.55 -48.23 0.80
N LEU A 559 91.07 -47.15 0.19
CA LEU A 559 90.74 -45.77 0.58
C LEU A 559 89.47 -45.19 -0.06
N GLN A 560 88.88 -45.83 -1.06
CA GLN A 560 87.64 -45.37 -1.72
C GLN A 560 86.34 -45.87 -1.09
N LYS A 561 86.39 -46.74 -0.06
CA LYS A 561 85.20 -47.36 0.54
C LYS A 561 84.65 -46.65 1.78
N ALA A 562 85.31 -45.58 2.26
CA ALA A 562 84.96 -44.88 3.50
C ALA A 562 84.11 -43.60 3.34
N PHE A 563 83.77 -43.19 2.10
CA PHE A 563 83.06 -41.92 1.83
C PHE A 563 81.63 -42.07 1.27
N ALA A 564 80.96 -43.21 1.48
CA ALA A 564 79.66 -43.49 0.85
C ALA A 564 78.51 -43.87 1.81
N LEU A 565 78.52 -43.40 3.07
CA LEU A 565 77.41 -43.61 4.01
C LEU A 565 77.14 -42.33 4.81
N GLU A 566 76.21 -41.49 4.34
CA GLU A 566 75.24 -40.69 5.11
C GLU A 566 74.56 -39.70 4.16
N ALA A 567 73.46 -40.16 3.53
CA ALA A 567 72.46 -39.33 2.89
C ALA A 567 71.11 -39.91 3.29
N ASP A 568 70.44 -39.25 4.24
CA ASP A 568 68.98 -39.26 4.43
C ASP A 568 68.69 -38.32 5.61
N ASP A 569 68.08 -37.17 5.33
CA ASP A 569 67.27 -36.47 6.33
C ASP A 569 66.12 -35.72 5.63
N GLU A 570 64.93 -36.04 6.13
CA GLU A 570 63.60 -35.78 5.60
C GLU A 570 63.24 -34.28 5.54
N MET A 571 62.55 -33.89 4.46
CA MET A 571 61.72 -32.68 4.45
C MET A 571 60.43 -32.94 5.22
N VAL A 572 60.23 -32.21 6.32
CA VAL A 572 58.93 -32.11 7.01
C VAL A 572 58.16 -30.95 6.40
N ASP A 573 57.04 -31.27 5.74
CA ASP A 573 55.98 -30.32 5.37
C ASP A 573 55.31 -29.79 6.65
N ILE A 574 55.18 -28.46 6.75
CA ILE A 574 54.37 -27.79 7.77
C ILE A 574 53.21 -27.10 7.05
N GLU A 575 52.00 -27.57 7.33
CA GLU A 575 50.71 -26.96 6.97
C GLU A 575 50.35 -25.81 7.93
#